data_AF-A0A537X5W5-F1
#
_entry.id   AF-A0A537X5W5-F1
#
_cell.length_a   1.000
_cell.length_b   1.000
_cell.length_c   1.000
_cell.angle_alpha   90.00
_cell.angle_beta   90.00
_cell.angle_gamma   90.00
#
_symmetry.space_group_name_H-M   'P 1'
#
loop_
_entity.id
_entity.type
_entity.pdbx_description
1 polymer ?
#
loop_
_entity_poly.entity_id
_entity_poly.type
_entity_poly.pdbx_seq_one_letter_code
_entity_poly.pdbx_strand_id
1 'polypeptide(L)'
;MRGAPGGAREIARSASGFATLRHRRPSIVGGPRVDLDRQSIEKRDFPIGRRGYEPSAVDAHLEVIAVEVAALKRQAQARSGESLASMASTQVQAIVEAAESSAADIERQAQDEASRIRQQAQSEADATRGDAVERARGHVGRVSDATAVMLQRVQAMESELGALFESLRTGANRLTADLSLLEGNMGELYEASGGRGAPGARAATPTTLPTQPAEEPEPAFEGASEPTPPRVEEPATPARAAGEPEKEAALSGNGDAAPPAPAPAPPPAPEGARADDIEGARLIALNMALNGQSREEADRYLAENFDLPDRARLLDEVYASVQS
;
A
#
# COMPACT_ATOMS: atom_id res chain seq x y z
N MET A 1 -45.72 -24.25 -54.37
CA MET A 1 -46.17 -24.67 -53.02
C MET A 1 -45.69 -23.61 -52.04
N ARG A 2 -46.58 -22.69 -51.65
CA ARG A 2 -47.25 -22.63 -50.31
C ARG A 2 -46.23 -22.38 -49.18
N GLY A 3 -46.22 -21.27 -48.46
CA GLY A 3 -47.07 -20.08 -48.50
C GLY A 3 -46.59 -19.05 -47.47
N ALA A 4 -46.80 -17.77 -47.78
CA ALA A 4 -47.06 -16.74 -46.77
C ALA A 4 -48.50 -16.91 -46.25
N PRO A 5 -48.87 -16.35 -45.09
CA PRO A 5 -49.24 -14.92 -45.01
C PRO A 5 -48.73 -14.25 -43.72
N GLY A 6 -48.63 -12.93 -43.55
CA GLY A 6 -49.47 -11.87 -44.11
C GLY A 6 -50.55 -11.47 -43.08
N GLY A 7 -50.49 -10.23 -42.61
CA GLY A 7 -51.57 -9.56 -41.86
C GLY A 7 -51.18 -9.18 -40.43
N ALA A 8 -51.54 -8.02 -39.88
CA ALA A 8 -52.32 -6.93 -40.41
C ALA A 8 -52.10 -5.69 -39.51
N ARG A 9 -52.24 -4.52 -40.12
CA ARG A 9 -52.46 -3.25 -39.44
C ARG A 9 -53.69 -3.35 -38.53
N GLU A 10 -53.62 -2.77 -37.34
CA GLU A 10 -54.83 -2.32 -36.64
C GLU A 10 -54.62 -0.95 -36.01
N ILE A 11 -55.44 -0.02 -36.49
CA ILE A 11 -55.67 1.32 -35.98
C ILE A 11 -57.00 1.21 -35.22
N ALA A 12 -57.04 1.43 -33.90
CA ALA A 12 -58.31 1.71 -33.21
C ALA A 12 -58.12 2.28 -31.78
N ARG A 13 -58.68 3.49 -31.59
CA ARG A 13 -59.54 3.98 -30.47
C ARG A 13 -58.92 3.95 -29.06
N SER A 14 -58.68 5.09 -28.40
CA SER A 14 -59.64 6.09 -27.89
C SER A 14 -60.80 5.50 -27.09
N ALA A 15 -60.67 5.52 -25.76
CA ALA A 15 -61.72 5.73 -24.74
C ALA A 15 -61.05 5.54 -23.36
N SER A 16 -60.86 6.61 -22.60
CA SER A 16 -61.81 7.10 -21.60
C SER A 16 -61.63 6.44 -20.23
N GLY A 17 -61.15 7.26 -19.31
CA GLY A 17 -61.50 7.32 -17.89
C GLY A 17 -61.67 6.03 -17.11
N PHE A 18 -60.85 5.86 -16.07
CA PHE A 18 -61.38 5.63 -14.73
C PHE A 18 -60.41 6.27 -13.73
N ALA A 19 -60.73 7.50 -13.35
CA ALA A 19 -60.28 8.07 -12.10
C ALA A 19 -60.67 7.09 -11.00
N THR A 20 -59.69 6.39 -10.42
CA THR A 20 -59.89 5.60 -9.22
C THR A 20 -60.26 6.56 -8.09
N LEU A 21 -61.57 6.68 -7.92
CA LEU A 21 -62.25 7.31 -6.81
C LEU A 21 -61.81 6.57 -5.55
N ARG A 22 -60.66 6.97 -4.98
CA ARG A 22 -60.27 6.61 -3.62
C ARG A 22 -61.46 6.97 -2.75
N HIS A 23 -62.18 5.95 -2.30
CA HIS A 23 -63.18 6.08 -1.27
C HIS A 23 -62.45 6.57 -0.03
N ARG A 24 -62.42 7.89 0.12
CA ARG A 24 -62.01 8.58 1.32
C ARG A 24 -62.97 8.11 2.40
N ARG A 25 -62.55 7.09 3.14
CA ARG A 25 -63.23 6.65 4.36
C ARG A 25 -63.55 7.92 5.16
N PRO A 26 -64.80 8.10 5.62
CA PRO A 26 -65.09 9.23 6.48
C PRO A 26 -64.19 9.11 7.69
N SER A 27 -63.27 10.06 7.81
CA SER A 27 -62.56 10.34 9.04
C SER A 27 -63.65 10.60 10.08
N ILE A 28 -63.89 9.61 10.96
CA ILE A 28 -64.61 9.84 12.20
C ILE A 28 -63.78 10.91 12.90
N VAL A 29 -64.26 12.15 12.80
CA VAL A 29 -63.75 13.29 13.56
C VAL A 29 -63.83 12.83 15.00
N GLY A 30 -62.66 12.56 15.59
CA GLY A 30 -62.54 12.34 17.01
C GLY A 30 -63.06 13.59 17.68
N GLY A 31 -64.29 13.52 18.21
CA GLY A 31 -64.70 14.43 19.25
C GLY A 31 -63.65 14.40 20.37
N PRO A 32 -63.56 15.46 21.20
CA PRO A 32 -62.60 15.50 22.29
C PRO A 32 -62.74 14.20 23.08
N ARG A 33 -61.65 13.41 23.13
CA ARG A 33 -61.60 12.25 24.02
C ARG A 33 -61.71 12.85 25.41
N VAL A 34 -62.88 12.74 26.00
CA VAL A 34 -63.08 13.13 27.39
C VAL A 34 -62.22 12.17 28.19
N ASP A 35 -61.18 12.69 28.84
CA ASP A 35 -60.36 11.92 29.76
C ASP A 35 -61.23 11.60 30.99
N LEU A 36 -61.96 10.49 30.86
CA LEU A 36 -62.87 9.93 31.85
C LEU A 36 -62.03 9.27 32.95
N ASP A 37 -61.32 10.07 33.71
CA ASP A 37 -60.62 9.60 34.90
C ASP A 37 -61.60 9.51 36.06
N ARG A 38 -61.33 8.56 36.96
CA ARG A 38 -62.20 8.26 38.11
C ARG A 38 -62.59 9.53 38.88
N GLN A 39 -61.64 10.43 39.08
CA GLN A 39 -61.83 11.71 39.78
C GLN A 39 -62.70 12.72 39.01
N SER A 40 -62.74 12.62 37.67
CA SER A 40 -63.55 13.48 36.80
C SER A 40 -65.00 13.03 36.72
N ILE A 41 -65.26 11.73 36.91
CA ILE A 41 -66.61 11.13 36.97
C ILE A 41 -67.22 11.31 38.37
N GLU A 42 -66.42 11.26 39.44
CA GLU A 42 -66.87 11.45 40.83
C GLU A 42 -67.12 12.93 41.22
N LYS A 43 -67.01 13.87 40.27
CA LYS A 43 -67.13 15.31 40.56
C LYS A 43 -68.57 15.69 40.89
N ARG A 44 -68.82 16.12 42.13
CA ARG A 44 -70.15 16.39 42.71
C ARG A 44 -70.77 17.77 42.39
N ASP A 45 -70.09 18.59 41.60
CA ASP A 45 -70.53 19.96 41.27
C ASP A 45 -71.44 19.99 40.02
N PHE A 46 -72.67 19.47 40.15
CA PHE A 46 -73.68 19.58 39.10
C PHE A 46 -74.69 20.69 39.43
N PRO A 47 -75.00 21.62 38.50
CA PRO A 47 -75.95 22.70 38.74
C PRO A 47 -77.38 22.16 38.96
N ILE A 48 -77.97 22.47 40.11
CA ILE A 48 -79.26 21.91 40.56
C ILE A 48 -80.41 22.83 40.13
N GLY A 49 -81.27 22.37 39.20
CA GLY A 49 -82.47 23.09 38.76
C GLY A 49 -83.73 22.77 39.59
N ARG A 50 -84.81 23.55 39.43
CA ARG A 50 -86.08 23.45 40.20
C ARG A 50 -86.89 22.14 39.99
N ARG A 51 -86.48 21.28 39.05
CA ARG A 51 -86.79 19.85 38.98
C ARG A 51 -85.49 19.16 38.61
N GLY A 52 -84.84 18.55 39.59
CA GLY A 52 -83.50 17.98 39.45
C GLY A 52 -83.46 16.53 39.88
N TYR A 53 -82.46 15.82 39.37
CA TYR A 53 -82.12 14.47 39.81
C TYR A 53 -81.73 14.47 41.29
N GLU A 54 -81.99 13.38 41.98
CA GLU A 54 -81.60 13.22 43.37
C GLU A 54 -80.07 13.01 43.44
N PRO A 55 -79.30 13.91 44.09
CA PRO A 55 -77.84 13.89 43.99
C PRO A 55 -77.19 12.61 44.51
N SER A 56 -77.75 11.96 45.55
CA SER A 56 -77.13 10.75 46.10
C SER A 56 -77.29 9.53 45.19
N ALA A 57 -78.41 9.41 44.48
CA ALA A 57 -78.63 8.40 43.45
C ALA A 57 -77.71 8.60 42.23
N VAL A 58 -77.44 9.85 41.85
CA VAL A 58 -76.49 10.18 40.78
C VAL A 58 -75.07 9.84 41.21
N ASP A 59 -74.66 10.22 42.42
CA ASP A 59 -73.34 9.89 42.95
C ASP A 59 -73.10 8.37 43.03
N ALA A 60 -74.09 7.61 43.51
CA ALA A 60 -74.01 6.15 43.56
C ALA A 60 -73.91 5.53 42.15
N HIS A 61 -74.63 6.09 41.17
CA HIS A 61 -74.56 5.62 39.79
C HIS A 61 -73.24 5.97 39.11
N LEU A 62 -72.70 7.17 39.36
CA LEU A 62 -71.40 7.60 38.86
C LEU A 62 -70.26 6.77 39.46
N GLU A 63 -70.37 6.35 40.72
CA GLU A 63 -69.42 5.42 41.34
C GLU A 63 -69.40 4.05 40.62
N VAL A 64 -70.58 3.50 40.30
CA VAL A 64 -70.69 2.26 39.51
C VAL A 64 -70.09 2.42 38.12
N ILE A 65 -70.41 3.53 37.42
CA ILE A 65 -69.85 3.82 36.09
C ILE A 65 -68.32 3.98 36.18
N ALA A 66 -67.80 4.64 37.21
CA ALA A 66 -66.36 4.83 37.38
C ALA A 66 -65.63 3.50 37.57
N VAL A 67 -66.21 2.56 38.32
CA VAL A 67 -65.67 1.20 38.47
C VAL A 67 -65.69 0.44 37.14
N GLU A 68 -66.79 0.52 36.38
CA GLU A 68 -66.94 -0.16 35.10
C GLU A 68 -65.99 0.40 34.03
N VAL A 69 -65.87 1.72 33.93
CA VAL A 69 -64.92 2.40 33.03
C VAL A 69 -63.47 2.06 33.41
N ALA A 70 -63.14 2.00 34.70
CA ALA A 70 -61.81 1.59 35.16
C ALA A 70 -61.50 0.11 34.85
N ALA A 71 -62.51 -0.77 34.84
CA ALA A 71 -62.35 -2.16 34.42
C ALA A 71 -62.14 -2.27 32.90
N LEU A 72 -62.92 -1.54 32.11
CA LEU A 72 -62.77 -1.48 30.65
C LEU A 72 -61.43 -0.89 30.22
N LYS A 73 -60.98 0.21 30.85
CA LYS A 73 -59.65 0.81 30.62
C LYS A 73 -58.53 -0.21 30.88
N ARG A 74 -58.60 -0.95 32.00
CA ARG A 74 -57.62 -2.01 32.33
C ARG A 74 -57.59 -3.14 31.30
N GLN A 75 -58.75 -3.61 30.85
CA GLN A 75 -58.83 -4.65 29.82
C GLN A 75 -58.33 -4.18 28.45
N ALA A 76 -58.58 -2.91 28.09
CA ALA A 76 -58.09 -2.32 26.85
C ALA A 76 -56.57 -2.16 26.86
N GLN A 77 -56.00 -1.69 27.98
CA GLN A 77 -54.55 -1.56 28.16
C GLN A 77 -53.83 -2.90 28.07
N ALA A 78 -54.36 -3.96 28.70
CA ALA A 78 -53.78 -5.30 28.62
C ALA A 78 -53.73 -5.82 27.17
N ARG A 79 -54.83 -5.69 26.41
CA ARG A 79 -54.92 -6.10 25.00
C ARG A 79 -54.00 -5.29 24.09
N SER A 80 -53.87 -3.98 24.31
CA SER A 80 -52.95 -3.14 23.54
C SER A 80 -51.48 -3.46 23.82
N GLY A 81 -51.13 -3.79 25.06
CA GLY A 81 -49.77 -4.17 25.44
C GLY A 81 -49.34 -5.50 24.80
N GLU A 82 -50.23 -6.50 24.78
CA GLU A 82 -49.98 -7.80 24.16
C GLU A 82 -49.79 -7.68 22.64
N SER A 83 -50.63 -6.89 21.96
CA SER A 83 -50.48 -6.62 20.53
C SER A 83 -49.20 -5.86 20.20
N LEU A 84 -48.80 -4.89 21.02
CA LEU A 84 -47.57 -4.12 20.80
C LEU A 84 -46.32 -4.97 21.03
N ALA A 85 -46.33 -5.82 22.07
CA ALA A 85 -45.25 -6.77 22.33
C ALA A 85 -45.11 -7.77 21.17
N SER A 86 -46.23 -8.34 20.69
CA SER A 86 -46.23 -9.24 19.54
C SER A 86 -45.72 -8.55 18.26
N MET A 87 -46.19 -7.34 17.97
CA MET A 87 -45.70 -6.56 16.82
C MET A 87 -44.20 -6.22 16.94
N ALA A 88 -43.73 -5.86 18.15
CA ALA A 88 -42.33 -5.60 18.40
C ALA A 88 -41.47 -6.86 18.21
N SER A 89 -41.92 -8.02 18.69
CA SER A 89 -41.23 -9.31 18.46
C SER A 89 -41.15 -9.65 16.98
N THR A 90 -42.24 -9.50 16.21
CA THR A 90 -42.22 -9.71 14.76
C THR A 90 -41.27 -8.74 14.06
N GLN A 91 -41.25 -7.47 14.51
CA GLN A 91 -40.34 -6.47 13.96
C GLN A 91 -38.87 -6.81 14.24
N VAL A 92 -38.55 -7.24 15.46
CA VAL A 92 -37.19 -7.67 15.82
C VAL A 92 -36.79 -8.91 15.02
N GLN A 93 -37.68 -9.89 14.86
CA GLN A 93 -37.41 -11.08 14.06
C GLN A 93 -37.13 -10.73 12.59
N ALA A 94 -37.89 -9.81 12.00
CA ALA A 94 -37.64 -9.33 10.64
C ALA A 94 -36.29 -8.59 10.50
N ILE A 95 -35.88 -7.84 11.52
CA ILE A 95 -34.56 -7.17 11.53
C ILE A 95 -33.44 -8.19 11.61
N VAL A 96 -33.58 -9.22 12.46
CA VAL A 96 -32.56 -10.27 12.60
C VAL A 96 -32.44 -11.08 11.31
N GLU A 97 -33.54 -11.48 10.69
CA GLU A 97 -33.52 -12.21 9.41
C GLU A 97 -32.87 -11.38 8.29
N ALA A 98 -33.18 -10.08 8.23
CA ALA A 98 -32.53 -9.16 7.29
C ALA A 98 -31.03 -9.00 7.58
N ALA A 99 -30.63 -8.93 8.86
CA ALA A 99 -29.24 -8.83 9.26
C ALA A 99 -28.44 -10.11 8.94
N GLU A 100 -29.03 -11.29 9.15
CA GLU A 100 -28.44 -12.59 8.80
C GLU A 100 -28.26 -12.73 7.30
N SER A 101 -29.26 -12.35 6.49
CA SER A 101 -29.14 -12.32 5.04
C SER A 101 -28.01 -11.37 4.60
N SER A 102 -27.95 -10.18 5.19
CA SER A 102 -26.90 -9.19 4.89
C SER A 102 -25.51 -9.71 5.27
N ALA A 103 -25.37 -10.35 6.42
CA ALA A 103 -24.11 -10.96 6.84
C ALA A 103 -23.66 -12.06 5.87
N ALA A 104 -24.57 -12.93 5.45
CA ALA A 104 -24.26 -13.98 4.46
C ALA A 104 -23.87 -13.41 3.08
N ASP A 105 -24.45 -12.26 2.69
CA ASP A 105 -24.07 -11.56 1.46
C ASP A 105 -22.66 -10.97 1.57
N ILE A 106 -22.35 -10.32 2.70
CA ILE A 106 -21.03 -9.76 2.97
C ILE A 106 -19.95 -10.86 2.99
N GLU A 107 -20.22 -11.99 3.64
CA GLU A 107 -19.27 -13.11 3.67
C GLU A 107 -18.99 -13.67 2.27
N ARG A 108 -20.03 -13.84 1.44
CA ARG A 108 -19.86 -14.30 0.06
C ARG A 108 -19.06 -13.30 -0.76
N GLN A 109 -19.37 -12.01 -0.66
CA GLN A 109 -18.63 -10.96 -1.36
C GLN A 109 -17.16 -10.91 -0.93
N ALA A 110 -16.89 -10.98 0.37
CA ALA A 110 -15.53 -10.99 0.90
C ALA A 110 -14.73 -12.22 0.44
N GLN A 111 -15.37 -13.40 0.38
CA GLN A 111 -14.73 -14.62 -0.13
C GLN A 111 -14.41 -14.53 -1.63
N ASP A 112 -15.33 -13.99 -2.43
CA ASP A 112 -15.14 -13.76 -3.86
C ASP A 112 -14.01 -12.75 -4.11
N GLU A 113 -14.01 -11.65 -3.36
CA GLU A 113 -12.97 -10.62 -3.43
C GLU A 113 -11.61 -11.17 -3.02
N ALA A 114 -11.52 -11.87 -1.88
CA ALA A 114 -10.29 -12.51 -1.43
C ALA A 114 -9.77 -13.54 -2.45
N SER A 115 -10.67 -14.25 -3.14
CA SER A 115 -10.30 -15.19 -4.19
C SER A 115 -9.79 -14.47 -5.44
N ARG A 116 -10.41 -13.36 -5.84
CA ARG A 116 -9.94 -12.50 -6.94
C ARG A 116 -8.57 -11.90 -6.63
N ILE A 117 -8.38 -11.33 -5.44
CA ILE A 117 -7.10 -10.76 -5.01
C ILE A 117 -6.00 -11.82 -5.05
N ARG A 118 -6.27 -13.03 -4.53
CA ARG A 118 -5.29 -14.14 -4.58
C ARG A 118 -4.94 -14.54 -6.02
N GLN A 119 -5.92 -14.64 -6.90
CA GLN A 119 -5.69 -14.99 -8.31
C GLN A 119 -4.89 -13.90 -9.03
N GLN A 120 -5.22 -12.63 -8.79
CA GLN A 120 -4.50 -11.49 -9.33
C GLN A 120 -3.04 -11.47 -8.85
N ALA A 121 -2.82 -11.54 -7.54
CA ALA A 121 -1.48 -11.57 -6.95
C ALA A 121 -0.64 -12.74 -7.48
N GLN A 122 -1.26 -13.91 -7.64
CA GLN A 122 -0.58 -15.08 -8.22
C GLN A 122 -0.18 -14.82 -9.68
N SER A 123 -1.08 -14.24 -10.48
CA SER A 123 -0.80 -13.92 -11.88
C SER A 123 0.31 -12.87 -12.04
N GLU A 124 0.32 -11.85 -11.19
CA GLU A 124 1.36 -10.81 -11.16
C GLU A 124 2.71 -11.38 -10.71
N ALA A 125 2.70 -12.27 -9.71
CA ALA A 125 3.91 -12.96 -9.25
C ALA A 125 4.49 -13.86 -10.35
N ASP A 126 3.64 -14.60 -11.07
CA ASP A 126 4.08 -15.47 -12.16
C ASP A 126 4.60 -14.67 -13.35
N ALA A 127 3.96 -13.54 -13.69
CA ALA A 127 4.46 -12.61 -14.71
C ALA A 127 5.82 -12.03 -14.31
N THR A 128 5.96 -11.52 -13.10
CA THR A 128 7.22 -10.96 -12.59
C THR A 128 8.33 -11.99 -12.58
N ARG A 129 8.03 -13.24 -12.17
CA ARG A 129 8.98 -14.36 -12.21
C ARG A 129 9.38 -14.69 -13.64
N GLY A 130 8.42 -14.72 -14.57
CA GLY A 130 8.66 -14.95 -15.99
C GLY A 130 9.65 -13.93 -16.56
N ASP A 131 9.35 -12.64 -16.37
CA ASP A 131 10.21 -11.55 -16.85
C ASP A 131 11.61 -11.60 -16.24
N ALA A 132 11.72 -11.87 -14.93
CA ALA A 132 13.01 -11.96 -14.25
C ALA A 132 13.86 -13.10 -14.81
N VAL A 133 13.24 -14.26 -15.07
CA VAL A 133 13.92 -15.41 -15.69
C VAL A 133 14.35 -15.10 -17.12
N GLU A 134 13.52 -14.41 -17.91
CA GLU A 134 13.88 -13.99 -19.27
C GLU A 134 15.06 -13.02 -19.26
N ARG A 135 15.03 -11.99 -18.40
CA ARG A 135 16.14 -11.04 -18.23
C ARG A 135 17.42 -11.73 -17.78
N ALA A 136 17.33 -12.68 -16.84
CA ALA A 136 18.48 -13.45 -16.37
C ALA A 136 19.10 -14.28 -17.49
N ARG A 137 18.29 -14.99 -18.28
CA ARG A 137 18.76 -15.76 -19.45
C ARG A 137 19.42 -14.85 -20.49
N GLY A 138 18.81 -13.70 -20.79
CA GLY A 138 19.39 -12.72 -21.71
C GLY A 138 20.71 -12.13 -21.20
N HIS A 139 20.85 -11.91 -19.90
CA HIS A 139 22.13 -11.46 -19.31
C HIS A 139 23.22 -12.53 -19.42
N VAL A 140 22.90 -13.79 -19.07
CA VAL A 140 23.85 -14.91 -19.20
C VAL A 140 24.28 -15.10 -20.66
N GLY A 141 23.38 -14.95 -21.62
CA GLY A 141 23.71 -14.94 -23.05
C GLY A 141 24.74 -13.86 -23.39
N ARG A 142 24.48 -12.61 -23.01
CA ARG A 142 25.43 -11.49 -23.25
C ARG A 142 26.79 -11.71 -22.59
N VAL A 143 26.85 -12.26 -21.38
CA VAL A 143 28.11 -12.57 -20.69
C VAL A 143 28.87 -13.67 -21.42
N SER A 144 28.17 -14.70 -21.89
CA SER A 144 28.77 -15.80 -22.66
C SER A 144 29.36 -15.30 -23.97
N ASP A 145 28.61 -14.46 -24.69
CA ASP A 145 29.07 -13.85 -25.95
C ASP A 145 30.30 -12.95 -25.71
N ALA A 146 30.27 -12.10 -24.68
CA ALA A 146 31.39 -11.24 -24.34
C ALA A 146 32.65 -12.05 -23.95
N THR A 147 32.47 -13.16 -23.23
CA THR A 147 33.57 -14.05 -22.85
C THR A 147 34.15 -14.77 -24.06
N ALA A 148 33.30 -15.23 -24.98
CA ALA A 148 33.74 -15.83 -26.25
C ALA A 148 34.59 -14.85 -27.06
N VAL A 149 34.16 -13.59 -27.17
CA VAL A 149 34.94 -12.52 -27.84
C VAL A 149 36.27 -12.26 -27.13
N MET A 150 36.28 -12.24 -25.79
CA MET A 150 37.53 -12.05 -25.04
C MET A 150 38.51 -13.20 -25.27
N LEU A 151 38.04 -14.45 -25.28
CA LEU A 151 38.88 -15.62 -25.57
C LEU A 151 39.44 -15.56 -26.99
N GLN A 152 38.63 -15.18 -27.98
CA GLN A 152 39.10 -14.98 -29.36
C GLN A 152 40.20 -13.91 -29.43
N ARG A 153 40.06 -12.81 -28.70
CA ARG A 153 41.08 -11.76 -28.64
C ARG A 153 42.36 -12.22 -27.96
N VAL A 154 42.26 -13.01 -26.88
CA VAL A 154 43.43 -13.60 -26.21
C VAL A 154 44.18 -14.55 -27.14
N GLN A 155 43.46 -15.39 -27.89
CA GLN A 155 44.08 -16.28 -28.89
C GLN A 155 44.74 -15.50 -30.03
N ALA A 156 44.14 -14.40 -30.47
CA ALA A 156 44.76 -13.51 -31.45
C ALA A 156 46.06 -12.90 -30.89
N MET A 157 46.03 -12.37 -29.67
CA MET A 157 47.23 -11.84 -28.99
C MET A 157 48.32 -12.91 -28.81
N GLU A 158 47.96 -14.15 -28.47
CA GLU A 158 48.90 -15.27 -28.38
C GLU A 158 49.58 -15.56 -29.73
N SER A 159 48.82 -15.56 -30.82
CA SER A 159 49.36 -15.78 -32.17
C SER A 159 50.29 -14.65 -32.62
N GLU A 160 49.96 -13.40 -32.29
CA GLU A 160 50.79 -12.23 -32.57
C GLU A 160 52.11 -12.28 -31.78
N LEU A 161 52.04 -12.64 -30.49
CA LEU A 161 53.23 -12.83 -29.65
C LEU A 161 54.11 -13.96 -30.21
N GLY A 162 53.52 -15.08 -30.65
CA GLY A 162 54.26 -16.16 -31.30
C GLY A 162 55.00 -15.71 -32.56
N ALA A 163 54.34 -14.92 -33.41
CA ALA A 163 54.97 -14.34 -34.59
C ALA A 163 56.11 -13.37 -34.25
N LEU A 164 55.93 -12.54 -33.22
CA LEU A 164 56.98 -11.65 -32.71
C LEU A 164 58.19 -12.43 -32.18
N PHE A 165 57.97 -13.51 -31.44
CA PHE A 165 59.04 -14.38 -30.93
C PHE A 165 59.83 -15.03 -32.07
N GLU A 166 59.17 -15.54 -33.10
CA GLU A 166 59.87 -16.14 -34.24
C GLU A 166 60.68 -15.11 -35.04
N SER A 167 60.14 -13.90 -35.17
CA SER A 167 60.87 -12.78 -35.79
C SER A 167 62.12 -12.40 -34.99
N LEU A 168 62.02 -12.37 -33.65
CA LEU A 168 63.13 -12.05 -32.75
C LEU A 168 64.20 -13.14 -32.80
N ARG A 169 63.79 -14.42 -32.82
CA ARG A 169 64.72 -15.55 -32.95
C ARG A 169 65.47 -15.52 -34.27
N THR A 170 64.75 -15.28 -35.37
CA THR A 170 65.35 -15.15 -36.70
C THR A 170 66.31 -13.95 -36.75
N GLY A 171 65.92 -12.82 -36.17
CA GLY A 171 66.76 -11.63 -36.03
C GLY A 171 68.03 -11.90 -35.21
N ALA A 172 67.93 -12.60 -34.09
CA ALA A 172 69.08 -12.96 -33.24
C ALA A 172 70.05 -13.91 -33.94
N ASN A 173 69.55 -14.93 -34.65
CA ASN A 173 70.39 -15.84 -35.44
C ASN A 173 71.11 -15.09 -36.57
N ARG A 174 70.43 -14.15 -37.22
CA ARG A 174 71.03 -13.29 -38.25
C ARG A 174 72.10 -12.37 -37.68
N LEU A 175 71.83 -11.68 -36.58
CA LEU A 175 72.81 -10.86 -35.87
C LEU A 175 74.04 -11.66 -35.47
N THR A 176 73.86 -12.90 -35.02
CA THR A 176 74.97 -13.81 -34.68
C THR A 176 75.82 -14.14 -35.91
N ALA A 177 75.18 -14.43 -37.05
CA ALA A 177 75.88 -14.66 -38.30
C ALA A 177 76.65 -13.41 -38.77
N ASP A 178 76.01 -12.24 -38.74
CA ASP A 178 76.62 -10.97 -39.12
C ASP A 178 77.83 -10.62 -38.23
N LEU A 179 77.73 -10.85 -36.91
CA LEU A 179 78.85 -10.68 -35.97
C LEU A 179 80.00 -11.66 -36.27
N SER A 180 79.70 -12.93 -36.58
CA SER A 180 80.75 -13.91 -36.93
C SER A 180 81.47 -13.57 -38.23
N LEU A 181 80.76 -13.01 -39.21
CA LEU A 181 81.35 -12.51 -40.45
C LEU A 181 82.24 -11.29 -40.19
N LEU A 182 81.79 -10.37 -39.33
CA LEU A 182 82.59 -9.21 -38.94
C LEU A 182 83.85 -9.63 -38.17
N GLU A 183 83.75 -10.57 -37.23
CA GLU A 183 84.88 -11.11 -36.49
C GLU A 183 85.89 -11.80 -37.41
N GLY A 184 85.41 -12.60 -38.37
CA GLY A 184 86.25 -13.22 -39.40
C GLY A 184 86.98 -12.19 -40.26
N ASN A 185 86.27 -11.20 -40.80
CA ASN A 185 86.86 -10.13 -41.60
C ASN A 185 87.89 -9.30 -40.80
N MET A 186 87.59 -9.02 -39.53
CA MET A 186 88.53 -8.33 -38.64
C MET A 186 89.76 -9.21 -38.35
N GLY A 187 89.58 -10.52 -38.14
CA GLY A 187 90.66 -11.49 -38.00
C GLY A 187 91.58 -11.51 -39.22
N GLU A 188 91.02 -11.54 -40.43
CA GLU A 188 91.79 -11.44 -41.68
C GLU A 188 92.53 -10.10 -41.80
N LEU A 189 91.92 -8.99 -41.40
CA LEU A 189 92.57 -7.68 -41.36
C LEU A 189 93.70 -7.63 -40.32
N TYR A 190 93.54 -8.29 -39.16
CA TYR A 190 94.57 -8.42 -38.14
C TYR A 190 95.73 -9.32 -38.60
N GLU A 191 95.45 -10.41 -39.32
CA GLU A 191 96.50 -11.25 -39.92
C GLU A 191 97.23 -10.53 -41.06
N ALA A 192 96.51 -9.75 -41.87
CA ALA A 192 97.09 -8.95 -42.96
C ALA A 192 97.93 -7.76 -42.45
N SER A 193 97.59 -7.18 -41.29
CA SER A 193 98.30 -6.05 -40.67
C SER A 193 99.36 -6.46 -39.63
N GLY A 194 99.32 -7.70 -39.15
CA GLY A 194 100.09 -8.18 -38.01
C GLY A 194 100.70 -9.56 -38.24
N GLY A 195 101.79 -9.61 -39.00
CA GLY A 195 102.68 -10.77 -38.98
C GLY A 195 103.33 -10.94 -37.61
N ARG A 196 103.00 -12.05 -36.93
CA ARG A 196 103.76 -12.74 -35.87
C ARG A 196 103.40 -12.36 -34.42
N GLY A 197 102.50 -13.17 -33.83
CA GLY A 197 102.30 -13.26 -32.39
C GLY A 197 101.27 -14.33 -32.03
N ALA A 198 101.70 -15.58 -31.94
CA ALA A 198 100.88 -16.73 -31.54
C ALA A 198 100.62 -16.75 -30.00
N PRO A 199 99.84 -17.70 -29.45
CA PRO A 199 98.73 -17.45 -28.54
C PRO A 199 99.13 -17.50 -27.06
N GLY A 200 98.71 -16.49 -26.30
CA GLY A 200 98.80 -16.47 -24.85
C GLY A 200 97.54 -17.04 -24.21
N ALA A 201 97.50 -18.36 -24.05
CA ALA A 201 96.58 -19.03 -23.14
C ALA A 201 96.70 -18.40 -21.75
N ARG A 202 95.65 -17.69 -21.32
CA ARG A 202 95.44 -17.39 -19.91
C ARG A 202 94.04 -17.87 -19.54
N ALA A 203 94.00 -19.13 -19.13
CA ALA A 203 92.96 -19.64 -18.27
C ALA A 203 92.91 -18.77 -17.01
N ALA A 204 92.01 -17.79 -17.01
CA ALA A 204 91.55 -17.16 -15.78
C ALA A 204 90.44 -18.07 -15.26
N THR A 205 90.80 -18.96 -14.33
CA THR A 205 89.83 -19.60 -13.46
C THR A 205 89.02 -18.50 -12.76
N PRO A 206 87.68 -18.45 -12.87
CA PRO A 206 86.91 -17.64 -11.97
C PRO A 206 87.04 -18.25 -10.57
N THR A 207 87.70 -17.53 -9.68
CA THR A 207 87.63 -17.78 -8.24
C THR A 207 86.17 -17.60 -7.83
N THR A 208 85.45 -18.71 -7.66
CA THR A 208 84.22 -18.77 -6.89
C THR A 208 84.57 -18.53 -5.42
N LEU A 209 84.40 -17.30 -4.95
CA LEU A 209 84.12 -17.04 -3.54
C LEU A 209 82.71 -17.60 -3.26
N PRO A 210 82.50 -18.47 -2.27
CA PRO A 210 81.17 -18.70 -1.74
C PRO A 210 80.76 -17.44 -0.97
N THR A 211 80.11 -16.51 -1.65
CA THR A 211 79.25 -15.54 -0.96
C THR A 211 78.00 -16.32 -0.55
N GLN A 212 77.82 -16.41 0.76
CA GLN A 212 76.64 -16.96 1.42
C GLN A 212 75.35 -16.48 0.73
N PRO A 213 74.30 -17.32 0.66
CA PRO A 213 72.98 -16.80 0.42
C PRO A 213 72.67 -15.79 1.54
N ALA A 214 72.60 -14.52 1.18
CA ALA A 214 71.82 -13.58 1.96
C ALA A 214 70.38 -14.09 1.89
N GLU A 215 69.82 -14.44 3.05
CA GLU A 215 68.38 -14.47 3.25
C GLU A 215 67.84 -13.12 2.76
N GLU A 216 67.29 -13.10 1.56
CA GLU A 216 66.29 -12.12 1.19
C GLU A 216 65.11 -12.39 2.13
N PRO A 217 64.65 -11.38 2.89
CA PRO A 217 63.52 -11.57 3.78
C PRO A 217 62.36 -12.07 2.93
N GLU A 218 61.72 -13.16 3.37
CA GLU A 218 60.43 -13.54 2.82
C GLU A 218 59.58 -12.26 2.72
N PRO A 219 58.92 -11.99 1.58
CA PRO A 219 57.80 -11.07 1.65
C PRO A 219 56.90 -11.68 2.71
N ALA A 220 56.78 -10.99 3.84
CA ALA A 220 55.63 -11.14 4.69
C ALA A 220 54.45 -10.94 3.75
N PHE A 221 53.87 -12.05 3.29
CA PHE A 221 52.47 -12.10 3.01
C PHE A 221 51.85 -11.68 4.35
N GLU A 222 51.66 -10.37 4.51
CA GLU A 222 50.55 -9.85 5.29
C GLU A 222 49.38 -10.71 4.88
N GLY A 223 49.03 -11.60 5.81
CA GLY A 223 47.93 -12.51 5.63
C GLY A 223 46.79 -11.70 5.08
N ALA A 224 46.17 -12.25 4.03
CA ALA A 224 44.86 -11.85 3.58
C ALA A 224 44.08 -11.38 4.82
N SER A 225 43.90 -10.06 4.93
CA SER A 225 42.81 -9.53 5.71
C SER A 225 41.61 -9.99 4.91
N GLU A 226 41.16 -11.20 5.24
CA GLU A 226 39.82 -11.64 4.97
C GLU A 226 38.93 -10.45 5.38
N PRO A 227 38.18 -9.84 4.46
CA PRO A 227 37.29 -8.76 4.83
C PRO A 227 36.33 -9.38 5.85
N THR A 228 36.48 -8.98 7.12
CA THR A 228 35.49 -9.28 8.14
C THR A 228 34.15 -8.87 7.54
N PRO A 229 33.20 -9.80 7.32
CA PRO A 229 31.91 -9.41 6.82
C PRO A 229 31.36 -8.35 7.77
N PRO A 230 30.74 -7.26 7.28
CA PRO A 230 30.06 -6.34 8.17
C PRO A 230 29.11 -7.17 9.02
N ARG A 231 29.35 -7.16 10.32
CA ARG A 231 28.44 -7.71 11.31
C ARG A 231 27.11 -7.03 11.04
N VAL A 232 26.15 -7.80 10.52
CA VAL A 232 24.75 -7.41 10.51
C VAL A 232 24.43 -7.17 11.98
N GLU A 233 24.31 -5.89 12.38
CA GLU A 233 23.66 -5.55 13.63
C GLU A 233 22.20 -5.97 13.47
N GLU A 234 21.93 -7.18 13.93
CA GLU A 234 20.60 -7.66 14.23
C GLU A 234 19.91 -6.59 15.10
N PRO A 235 18.72 -6.11 14.72
CA PRO A 235 18.07 -5.00 15.39
C PRO A 235 17.84 -5.37 16.85
N ALA A 236 18.43 -4.60 17.76
CA ALA A 236 18.08 -4.64 19.16
C ALA A 236 16.59 -4.33 19.28
N THR A 237 15.77 -5.35 19.45
CA THR A 237 14.40 -5.26 19.92
C THR A 237 14.42 -4.54 21.28
N PRO A 238 13.85 -3.33 21.43
CA PRO A 238 13.54 -2.87 22.77
C PRO A 238 12.36 -3.69 23.27
N ALA A 239 12.62 -4.33 24.40
CA ALA A 239 11.70 -5.15 25.13
C ALA A 239 10.33 -4.48 25.33
N ARG A 240 9.30 -5.28 25.07
CA ARG A 240 7.95 -5.19 25.60
C ARG A 240 7.98 -4.84 27.10
N ALA A 241 7.68 -3.59 27.44
CA ALA A 241 7.23 -3.21 28.77
C ALA A 241 5.70 -3.17 28.75
N ALA A 242 5.08 -4.17 29.39
CA ALA A 242 3.69 -4.11 29.79
C ALA A 242 3.56 -3.26 31.06
N GLY A 243 2.52 -2.43 31.15
CA GLY A 243 2.11 -1.77 32.40
C GLY A 243 1.48 -0.37 32.22
N GLU A 244 0.19 -0.36 31.87
CA GLU A 244 -0.97 0.45 32.37
C GLU A 244 -0.75 1.71 33.26
N PRO A 245 -1.72 2.67 33.37
CA PRO A 245 -3.14 2.53 33.08
C PRO A 245 -3.83 3.67 32.29
N GLU A 246 -4.99 3.29 31.77
CA GLU A 246 -6.10 4.13 31.35
C GLU A 246 -6.48 5.15 32.44
N LYS A 247 -6.71 6.41 32.05
CA LYS A 247 -7.46 7.37 32.85
C LYS A 247 -8.85 7.53 32.23
N GLU A 248 -9.75 6.66 32.69
CA GLU A 248 -11.15 7.05 32.86
C GLU A 248 -11.22 8.18 33.90
N ALA A 249 -11.76 9.33 33.51
CA ALA A 249 -12.37 10.28 34.43
C ALA A 249 -13.74 10.65 33.86
N ALA A 250 -14.75 10.05 34.47
CA ALA A 250 -16.14 10.27 34.19
C ALA A 250 -16.66 11.57 34.82
N LEU A 251 -17.62 12.18 34.12
CA LEU A 251 -18.84 12.84 34.63
C LEU A 251 -18.81 14.30 35.15
N SER A 252 -19.47 15.14 34.33
CA SER A 252 -20.71 15.88 34.66
C SER A 252 -20.61 17.41 34.78
N GLY A 253 -21.46 18.08 34.02
CA GLY A 253 -21.74 19.51 34.11
C GLY A 253 -22.73 19.96 33.04
N ASN A 254 -24.03 19.72 33.27
CA ASN A 254 -25.11 20.35 32.50
C ASN A 254 -25.02 21.88 32.60
N GLY A 255 -25.08 22.55 31.45
CA GLY A 255 -25.21 24.00 31.34
C GLY A 255 -25.97 24.35 30.06
N ASP A 256 -27.27 24.58 30.22
CA ASP A 256 -28.20 25.13 29.25
C ASP A 256 -27.67 26.46 28.67
N ALA A 257 -27.47 26.52 27.35
CA ALA A 257 -27.26 27.77 26.62
C ALA A 257 -27.84 27.65 25.21
N ALA A 258 -28.80 28.54 24.94
CA ALA A 258 -29.67 28.62 23.78
C ALA A 258 -28.94 28.68 22.42
N PRO A 259 -29.59 28.23 21.32
CA PRO A 259 -29.01 28.25 19.98
C PRO A 259 -28.97 29.68 19.41
N PRO A 260 -27.84 30.16 18.86
CA PRO A 260 -27.85 31.36 18.02
C PRO A 260 -28.32 31.00 16.59
N ALA A 261 -29.10 31.91 16.02
CA ALA A 261 -29.69 31.89 14.69
C ALA A 261 -28.66 31.80 13.54
N PRO A 262 -29.06 31.40 12.31
CA PRO A 262 -28.14 31.03 11.25
C PRO A 262 -27.52 32.27 10.58
N ALA A 263 -26.20 32.36 10.62
CA ALA A 263 -25.39 33.28 9.82
C ALA A 263 -24.82 32.52 8.60
N PRO A 264 -24.59 33.20 7.46
CA PRO A 264 -24.43 32.59 6.14
C PRO A 264 -23.17 31.71 6.04
N ALA A 265 -23.30 30.63 5.26
CA ALA A 265 -22.25 29.65 5.02
C ALA A 265 -20.95 30.32 4.53
N PRO A 266 -19.79 30.05 5.17
CA PRO A 266 -18.50 30.35 4.55
C PRO A 266 -18.32 29.50 3.29
N PRO A 267 -17.60 29.98 2.27
CA PRO A 267 -17.31 29.20 1.07
C PRO A 267 -16.59 27.89 1.44
N PRO A 268 -16.76 26.80 0.64
CA PRO A 268 -16.10 25.53 0.93
C PRO A 268 -14.60 25.76 1.00
N ALA A 269 -14.00 25.44 2.15
CA ALA A 269 -12.57 25.31 2.28
C ALA A 269 -12.10 24.25 1.27
N PRO A 270 -10.93 24.43 0.62
CA PRO A 270 -10.38 23.40 -0.25
C PRO A 270 -10.26 22.12 0.59
N GLU A 271 -10.75 21.02 0.02
CA GLU A 271 -10.64 19.68 0.61
C GLU A 271 -9.17 19.51 1.04
N GLY A 272 -8.95 19.37 2.35
CA GLY A 272 -7.62 19.08 2.85
C GLY A 272 -7.11 17.86 2.11
N ALA A 273 -5.93 17.98 1.52
CA ALA A 273 -5.14 16.87 1.00
C ALA A 273 -5.42 15.65 1.88
N ARG A 274 -5.81 14.52 1.27
CA ARG A 274 -6.05 13.30 2.05
C ARG A 274 -4.80 13.11 2.90
N ALA A 275 -4.93 12.79 4.19
CA ALA A 275 -3.77 12.68 5.08
C ALA A 275 -2.67 11.76 4.48
N ASP A 276 -3.10 10.80 3.67
CA ASP A 276 -2.27 9.89 2.87
C ASP A 276 -1.40 10.61 1.81
N ASP A 277 -1.88 11.69 1.19
CA ASP A 277 -1.14 12.48 0.19
C ASP A 277 -0.03 13.32 0.85
N ILE A 278 -0.24 13.78 2.09
CA ILE A 278 0.77 14.53 2.87
C ILE A 278 1.90 13.61 3.32
N GLU A 279 1.55 12.43 3.86
CA GLU A 279 2.54 11.46 4.31
C GLU A 279 3.31 10.84 3.13
N GLY A 280 2.62 10.59 2.01
CA GLY A 280 3.25 10.17 0.75
C GLY A 280 4.21 11.22 0.20
N ALA A 281 3.82 12.49 0.18
CA ALA A 281 4.69 13.59 -0.23
C ALA A 281 5.94 13.71 0.67
N ARG A 282 5.79 13.51 1.98
CA ARG A 282 6.92 13.52 2.92
C ARG A 282 7.92 12.39 2.64
N LEU A 283 7.43 11.17 2.38
CA LEU A 283 8.30 10.03 2.05
C LEU A 283 9.08 10.25 0.75
N ILE A 284 8.41 10.78 -0.28
CA ILE A 284 9.07 11.09 -1.56
C ILE A 284 10.07 12.23 -1.37
N ALA A 285 9.72 13.30 -0.64
CA ALA A 285 10.65 14.38 -0.31
C ALA A 285 11.89 13.89 0.43
N LEU A 286 11.72 12.99 1.41
CA LEU A 286 12.81 12.39 2.17
C LEU A 286 13.71 11.53 1.28
N ASN A 287 13.12 10.72 0.41
CA ASN A 287 13.88 9.93 -0.56
C ASN A 287 14.68 10.83 -1.52
N MET A 288 14.08 11.93 -2.01
CA MET A 288 14.79 12.89 -2.87
C MET A 288 15.94 13.57 -2.13
N ALA A 289 15.75 13.95 -0.86
CA ALA A 289 16.79 14.56 -0.03
C ALA A 289 17.95 13.58 0.26
N LEU A 290 17.66 12.31 0.55
CA LEU A 290 18.68 11.26 0.77
C LEU A 290 19.50 10.96 -0.51
N ASN A 291 18.89 11.10 -1.69
CA ASN A 291 19.57 10.94 -2.98
C ASN A 291 20.32 12.22 -3.42
N GLY A 292 20.34 13.27 -2.60
CA GLY A 292 21.10 14.50 -2.86
C GLY A 292 20.45 15.47 -3.85
N GLN A 293 19.14 15.33 -4.11
CA GLN A 293 18.42 16.31 -4.94
C GLN A 293 18.26 17.64 -4.20
N SER A 294 18.06 18.71 -4.97
CA SER A 294 17.87 20.05 -4.40
C SER A 294 16.44 20.26 -3.88
N ARG A 295 16.30 21.16 -2.90
CA ARG A 295 15.00 21.53 -2.32
C ARG A 295 14.04 22.05 -3.40
N GLU A 296 14.56 22.79 -4.38
CA GLU A 296 13.80 23.36 -5.48
C GLU A 296 13.29 22.30 -6.48
N GLU A 297 14.06 21.22 -6.70
CA GLU A 297 13.62 20.07 -7.49
C GLU A 297 12.54 19.27 -6.79
N ALA A 298 12.69 19.06 -5.48
CA ALA A 298 11.67 18.43 -4.66
C ALA A 298 10.36 19.24 -4.62
N ASP A 299 10.44 20.58 -4.54
CA ASP A 299 9.28 21.48 -4.61
C ASP A 299 8.52 21.36 -5.93
N ARG A 300 9.25 21.33 -7.05
CA ARG A 300 8.67 21.14 -8.38
C ARG A 300 7.98 19.79 -8.52
N TYR A 301 8.66 18.72 -8.09
CA TYR A 301 8.12 17.38 -8.18
C TYR A 301 6.83 17.22 -7.35
N LEU A 302 6.82 17.75 -6.14
CA LEU A 302 5.63 17.71 -5.28
C LEU A 302 4.50 18.59 -5.82
N ALA A 303 4.79 19.71 -6.49
CA ALA A 303 3.79 20.55 -7.16
C ALA A 303 3.02 19.83 -8.27
N GLU A 304 3.71 18.96 -8.99
CA GLU A 304 3.16 18.26 -10.16
C GLU A 304 2.40 16.99 -9.78
N ASN A 305 2.70 16.40 -8.62
CA ASN A 305 2.22 15.07 -8.25
C ASN A 305 1.31 15.05 -7.00
N PHE A 306 1.30 16.11 -6.18
CA PHE A 306 0.54 16.17 -4.94
C PHE A 306 -0.16 17.52 -4.77
N ASP A 307 -1.42 17.49 -4.30
CA ASP A 307 -2.17 18.71 -3.94
C ASP A 307 -1.96 19.03 -2.45
N LEU A 308 -0.91 19.80 -2.14
CA LEU A 308 -0.47 20.08 -0.76
C LEU A 308 -0.69 21.55 -0.40
N PRO A 309 -1.45 21.87 0.67
CA PRO A 309 -1.68 23.25 1.07
C PRO A 309 -0.41 23.95 1.61
N ASP A 310 0.49 23.23 2.29
CA ASP A 310 1.69 23.78 2.95
C ASP A 310 3.00 23.06 2.55
N ARG A 311 3.25 22.94 1.24
CA ARG A 311 4.43 22.22 0.70
C ARG A 311 5.78 22.77 1.17
N ALA A 312 5.92 24.10 1.25
CA ALA A 312 7.18 24.74 1.64
C ALA A 312 7.61 24.34 3.06
N ARG A 313 6.65 24.26 3.98
CA ARG A 313 6.90 23.86 5.37
C ARG A 313 7.33 22.39 5.47
N LEU A 314 6.70 21.49 4.71
CA LEU A 314 7.06 20.08 4.66
C LEU A 314 8.50 19.88 4.16
N LEU A 315 8.90 20.61 3.13
CA LEU A 315 10.27 20.54 2.61
C LEU A 315 11.30 21.08 3.61
N ASP A 316 10.97 22.13 4.37
CA ASP A 316 11.86 22.65 5.42
C ASP A 316 12.08 21.62 6.53
N GLU A 317 11.01 20.94 6.98
CA GLU A 317 11.10 19.88 8.00
C GLU A 317 11.95 18.68 7.52
N VAL A 318 11.80 18.28 6.26
CA VAL A 318 12.53 17.13 5.68
C VAL A 318 14.00 17.44 5.41
N TYR A 319 14.32 18.60 4.86
CA TYR A 319 15.72 18.95 4.59
C TYR A 319 16.48 19.32 5.87
N ALA A 320 15.80 19.84 6.89
CA ALA A 320 16.39 20.05 8.21
C ALA A 320 16.75 18.72 8.91
N SER A 321 15.95 17.66 8.71
CA SER A 321 16.22 16.35 9.33
C SER A 321 17.39 15.59 8.70
N VAL A 322 17.70 15.84 7.42
CA VAL A 322 18.83 15.21 6.71
C VAL A 322 20.16 15.92 6.98
N GLN A 323 20.14 17.21 7.33
CA GLN A 323 21.34 17.99 7.66
C GLN A 323 21.72 17.96 9.15
N SER A 324 20.87 17.37 10.01
CA SER A 324 21.14 17.16 11.44
C SER A 324 21.82 15.83 11.71
#